data_AF-A0A5A7MDS7-F1
#
_entry.id   AF-A0A5A7MDS7-F1
#
_cell.length_a   1.000
_cell.length_b   1.000
_cell.length_c   1.000
_cell.angle_alpha   90.00
_cell.angle_beta   90.00
_cell.angle_gamma   90.00
#
_symmetry.space_group_name_H-M   'P 1'
#
loop_
_entity.id
_entity.type
_entity.pdbx_description
1 polymer ?
#
loop_
_entity_poly.entity_id
_entity_poly.type
_entity_poly.pdbx_seq_one_letter_code
_entity_poly.pdbx_strand_id
1 'polypeptide(L)'
;MTNPQCERQPGVAAQMRAPASIGSAGVPVPPQSQFSAPRLPVFSPGAVLRMLWQHARRSLTPQELWWLAEGVPEFSSMYSGELAAVLESLACMVAADGEESRSGCFQNSKDLPDLLFVQANQMNVLSGLLYVAGDATTMLREGAAAH
;
A
#
# COMPACT_ATOMS: atom_id res chain seq x y z
N MET A 1 -9.31 -43.60 23.59
CA MET A 1 -10.27 -42.58 24.07
C MET A 1 -10.97 -42.02 22.85
N THR A 2 -12.17 -42.52 22.62
CA THR A 2 -13.04 -42.25 21.47
C THR A 2 -13.91 -41.03 21.74
N ASN A 3 -14.04 -40.13 20.77
CA ASN A 3 -15.15 -39.18 20.72
C ASN A 3 -15.71 -39.13 19.27
N PRO A 4 -17.04 -39.11 19.07
CA PRO A 4 -17.69 -39.58 17.85
C PRO A 4 -18.16 -38.47 16.91
N GLN A 5 -18.23 -38.86 15.63
CA GLN A 5 -19.26 -38.56 14.62
C GLN A 5 -19.95 -37.17 14.63
N CYS A 6 -19.60 -36.36 13.64
CA CYS A 6 -20.45 -35.31 13.07
C CYS A 6 -21.43 -35.97 12.09
N GLU A 7 -22.67 -36.21 12.53
CA GLU A 7 -23.74 -36.85 11.77
C GLU A 7 -24.22 -35.99 10.59
N ARG A 8 -24.24 -36.60 9.40
CA ARG A 8 -25.03 -36.16 8.25
C ARG A 8 -26.47 -36.61 8.44
N GLN A 9 -27.43 -35.70 8.29
CA GLN A 9 -28.79 -36.06 7.89
C GLN A 9 -29.13 -35.44 6.53
N PRO A 10 -29.64 -36.22 5.56
CA PRO A 10 -30.30 -35.73 4.37
C PRO A 10 -31.82 -35.62 4.63
N GLY A 11 -32.46 -34.55 4.18
CA GLY A 11 -33.88 -34.36 4.44
C GLY A 11 -34.57 -33.30 3.58
N VAL A 12 -35.21 -33.80 2.52
CA VAL A 12 -36.51 -33.35 1.96
C VAL A 12 -36.52 -32.09 1.09
N ALA A 13 -36.77 -32.35 -0.20
CA ALA A 13 -37.18 -31.40 -1.22
C ALA A 13 -38.48 -30.67 -0.85
N ALA A 14 -38.49 -29.35 -1.03
CA ALA A 14 -39.72 -28.57 -1.17
C ALA A 14 -39.63 -27.72 -2.45
N GLN A 15 -40.48 -28.11 -3.38
CA GLN A 15 -40.75 -27.53 -4.68
C GLN A 15 -41.59 -26.25 -4.54
N MET A 16 -41.56 -25.38 -5.57
CA MET A 16 -42.41 -24.19 -5.79
C MET A 16 -42.02 -22.95 -4.97
N ARG A 17 -41.93 -21.72 -5.50
CA ARG A 17 -42.56 -21.09 -6.66
C ARG A 17 -41.74 -19.85 -7.05
N ALA A 18 -41.54 -19.60 -8.34
CA ALA A 18 -40.97 -18.37 -8.86
C ALA A 18 -41.97 -17.20 -8.70
N PRO A 19 -41.59 -16.03 -8.16
CA PRO A 19 -42.33 -14.80 -8.41
C PRO A 19 -41.91 -14.20 -9.76
N ALA A 20 -42.94 -13.78 -10.49
CA ALA A 20 -42.89 -13.28 -11.85
C ALA A 20 -41.91 -12.12 -12.05
N SER A 21 -41.27 -12.15 -13.23
CA SER A 21 -40.63 -11.01 -13.87
C SER A 21 -41.62 -9.84 -13.97
N ILE A 22 -41.42 -8.80 -13.14
CA ILE A 22 -42.07 -7.52 -13.32
C ILE A 22 -41.20 -6.73 -14.32
N GLY A 23 -41.81 -6.42 -15.46
CA GLY A 23 -41.19 -5.68 -16.55
C GLY A 23 -40.55 -4.38 -16.07
N SER A 24 -39.26 -4.25 -16.37
CA SER A 24 -38.51 -3.02 -16.24
C SER A 24 -39.02 -2.04 -17.31
N ALA A 25 -39.97 -1.19 -16.94
CA ALA A 25 -40.28 0.00 -17.73
C ALA A 25 -39.06 0.93 -17.64
N GLY A 26 -38.32 1.01 -18.74
CA GLY A 26 -37.11 1.81 -18.86
C GLY A 26 -37.38 3.27 -18.54
N VAL A 27 -36.86 3.73 -17.40
CA VAL A 27 -36.65 5.15 -17.16
C VAL A 27 -35.45 5.56 -18.04
N PRO A 28 -35.59 6.52 -18.96
CA PRO A 28 -34.44 7.06 -19.66
C PRO A 28 -33.57 7.79 -18.63
N VAL A 29 -32.47 7.16 -18.26
CA VAL A 29 -31.40 7.81 -17.50
C VAL A 29 -30.89 8.95 -18.37
N PRO A 30 -30.94 10.22 -17.92
CA PRO A 30 -30.40 11.33 -18.69
C PRO A 30 -28.91 11.05 -18.97
N PRO A 31 -28.38 11.45 -20.15
CA PRO A 31 -26.99 11.27 -20.46
C PRO A 31 -26.17 11.92 -19.34
N GLN A 32 -25.48 11.09 -18.56
CA GLN A 32 -24.55 11.58 -17.55
C GLN A 32 -23.45 12.29 -18.33
N SER A 33 -23.54 13.62 -18.38
CA SER A 33 -22.45 14.48 -18.82
C SER A 33 -21.22 14.07 -18.02
N GLN A 34 -20.30 13.37 -18.68
CA GLN A 34 -19.05 12.91 -18.10
C GLN A 34 -18.16 14.14 -17.91
N PHE A 35 -18.46 14.94 -16.89
CA PHE A 35 -17.48 15.83 -16.30
C PHE A 35 -16.48 14.94 -15.58
N SER A 36 -15.51 14.42 -16.34
CA SER A 36 -14.30 13.85 -15.78
C SER A 36 -13.54 15.00 -15.13
N ALA A 37 -13.81 15.20 -13.84
CA ALA A 37 -13.02 16.12 -13.03
C ALA A 37 -11.53 15.75 -13.17
N PRO A 38 -10.63 16.73 -13.32
CA PRO A 38 -9.21 16.46 -13.33
C PRO A 38 -8.86 15.64 -12.10
N ARG A 39 -8.38 14.40 -12.29
CA ARG A 39 -7.90 13.59 -11.18
C ARG A 39 -6.67 14.28 -10.63
N LEU A 40 -6.75 14.74 -9.40
CA LEU A 40 -5.58 15.26 -8.70
C LEU A 40 -4.49 14.18 -8.71
N PRO A 41 -3.21 14.57 -8.87
CA PRO A 41 -2.12 13.61 -8.80
C PRO A 41 -2.22 12.84 -7.48
N VAL A 42 -1.95 11.53 -7.54
CA VAL A 42 -2.02 10.65 -6.38
C VAL A 42 -1.09 11.22 -5.30
N PHE A 43 -1.69 11.63 -4.18
CA PHE A 43 -0.95 12.08 -3.01
C PHE A 43 -0.17 10.89 -2.46
N SER A 44 1.15 11.02 -2.41
CA SER A 44 2.03 9.99 -1.84
C SER A 44 3.06 10.63 -0.91
N PRO A 45 3.38 10.00 0.23
CA PRO A 45 4.33 10.57 1.19
C PRO A 45 5.70 10.92 0.60
N GLY A 46 6.21 10.08 -0.29
CA GLY A 46 7.45 10.31 -1.03
C GLY A 46 7.37 11.52 -1.95
N ALA A 47 6.23 11.80 -2.58
CA ALA A 47 6.04 13.03 -3.35
C ALA A 47 6.10 14.27 -2.44
N VAL A 48 5.52 14.20 -1.23
CA VAL A 48 5.60 15.28 -0.24
C VAL A 48 7.05 15.53 0.18
N LEU A 49 7.82 14.47 0.47
CA LEU A 49 9.23 14.59 0.80
C LEU A 49 10.02 15.28 -0.32
N ARG A 50 9.79 14.91 -1.58
CA ARG A 50 10.43 15.57 -2.73
C ARG A 50 10.04 17.04 -2.83
N MET A 51 8.78 17.39 -2.61
CA MET A 51 8.33 18.79 -2.63
C MET A 51 8.97 19.61 -1.50
N LEU A 52 8.98 19.07 -0.28
CA LEU A 52 9.64 19.70 0.87
C LEU A 52 11.13 19.91 0.61
N TRP A 53 11.79 18.91 0.04
CA TRP A 53 13.19 19.01 -0.36
C TRP A 53 13.42 20.11 -1.41
N GLN A 54 12.61 20.16 -2.48
CA GLN A 54 12.74 21.20 -3.50
C GLN A 54 12.58 22.61 -2.92
N HIS A 55 11.76 22.77 -1.88
CA HIS A 55 11.60 24.03 -1.16
C HIS A 55 12.80 24.35 -0.25
N ALA A 56 13.29 23.37 0.51
CA ALA A 56 14.29 23.57 1.57
C ALA A 56 15.75 23.53 1.06
N ARG A 57 16.06 22.80 -0.01
CA ARG A 57 17.45 22.47 -0.38
C ARG A 57 18.40 23.65 -0.56
N ARG A 58 17.87 24.83 -0.93
CA ARG A 58 18.68 26.06 -1.12
C ARG A 58 19.06 26.75 0.19
N SER A 59 18.35 26.48 1.28
CA SER A 59 18.60 27.07 2.59
C SER A 59 19.34 26.13 3.54
N LEU A 60 19.64 24.91 3.12
CA LEU A 60 20.36 23.95 3.95
C LEU A 60 21.86 24.26 3.99
N THR A 61 22.42 24.10 5.18
CA THR A 61 23.85 24.20 5.43
C THR A 61 24.59 22.96 4.89
N PRO A 62 25.90 23.05 4.62
CA PRO A 62 26.69 21.89 4.21
C PRO A 62 26.64 20.73 5.22
N GLN A 63 26.55 21.04 6.52
CA GLN A 63 26.45 20.02 7.56
C GLN A 63 25.11 19.26 7.49
N GLU A 64 24.00 19.96 7.26
CA GLU A 64 22.68 19.33 7.10
C GLU A 64 22.62 18.49 5.81
N LEU A 65 23.21 18.99 4.72
CA LEU A 65 23.34 18.23 3.48
C LEU A 65 24.15 16.95 3.69
N TRP A 66 25.26 17.02 4.43
CA TRP A 66 26.09 15.85 4.75
C TRP A 66 25.33 14.84 5.60
N TRP A 67 24.58 15.30 6.60
CA TRP A 67 23.76 14.42 7.43
C TRP A 67 22.70 13.68 6.60
N LEU A 68 22.06 14.37 5.65
CA LEU A 68 21.12 13.74 4.71
C LEU A 68 21.80 12.78 3.74
N ALA A 69 22.96 13.13 3.21
CA ALA A 69 23.70 12.32 2.24
C ALA A 69 24.21 11.01 2.84
N GLU A 70 24.71 11.03 4.08
CA GLU A 70 25.32 9.87 4.73
C GLU A 70 24.34 9.11 5.64
N GLY A 71 23.50 9.82 6.40
CA GLY A 71 22.61 9.20 7.39
C GLY A 71 21.39 8.52 6.77
N VAL A 72 20.84 9.08 5.69
CA VAL A 72 19.64 8.52 5.06
C VAL A 72 19.89 7.16 4.40
N PRO A 73 21.00 6.92 3.66
CA PRO A 73 21.30 5.59 3.12
C PRO A 73 21.44 4.52 4.21
N GLU A 74 22.11 4.82 5.31
CA GLU A 74 22.26 3.89 6.44
C GLU A 74 20.90 3.52 7.04
N PHE A 75 20.09 4.54 7.38
CA PHE A 75 18.73 4.34 7.89
C PHE A 75 17.88 3.55 6.89
N SER A 76 17.97 3.88 5.60
CA SER A 76 17.17 3.22 4.56
C SER A 76 17.53 1.75 4.39
N SER A 77 18.81 1.41 4.52
CA SER A 77 19.29 0.02 4.50
C SER A 77 18.67 -0.78 5.65
N MET A 78 18.82 -0.30 6.89
CA MET A 78 18.25 -0.94 8.07
C MET A 78 16.74 -1.09 7.97
N TYR A 79 16.02 -0.01 7.67
CA TYR A 79 14.57 -0.01 7.61
C TYR A 79 14.03 -0.87 6.46
N SER A 80 14.71 -0.91 5.30
CA SER A 80 14.31 -1.79 4.20
C SER A 80 14.40 -3.28 4.57
N GLY A 81 15.38 -3.66 5.40
CA GLY A 81 15.50 -5.01 5.95
C GLY A 81 14.34 -5.37 6.88
N GLU A 82 13.93 -4.44 7.74
CA GLU A 82 12.75 -4.62 8.61
C GLU A 82 11.47 -4.76 7.79
N LEU A 83 11.28 -3.91 6.77
CA LEU A 83 10.14 -4.00 5.86
C LEU A 83 10.09 -5.35 5.12
N ALA A 84 11.24 -5.87 4.71
CA ALA A 84 11.34 -7.18 4.08
C ALA A 84 10.94 -8.30 5.06
N ALA A 85 11.44 -8.27 6.29
CA ALA A 85 11.10 -9.25 7.32
C ALA A 85 9.59 -9.24 7.65
N VAL A 86 8.97 -8.06 7.74
CA VAL A 86 7.52 -7.92 7.95
C VAL A 86 6.75 -8.50 6.78
N LEU A 87 7.14 -8.18 5.54
CA LEU A 87 6.50 -8.72 4.33
C LEU A 87 6.63 -10.23 4.23
N GLU A 88 7.78 -10.80 4.58
CA GLU A 88 8.00 -12.23 4.60
C GLU A 88 7.11 -12.92 5.65
N SER A 89 7.02 -12.35 6.86
CA SER A 89 6.12 -12.85 7.90
C SER A 89 4.66 -12.83 7.45
N LEU A 90 4.23 -11.74 6.80
CA LEU A 90 2.90 -11.62 6.22
C LEU A 90 2.66 -12.68 5.14
N ALA A 91 3.62 -12.87 4.23
CA ALA A 91 3.53 -13.86 3.18
C ALA A 91 3.41 -15.29 3.75
N CYS A 92 4.17 -15.62 4.80
CA CYS A 92 4.06 -16.90 5.50
C CYS A 92 2.69 -17.12 6.12
N MET A 93 2.10 -16.09 6.75
CA MET A 93 0.74 -16.18 7.32
C MET A 93 -0.34 -16.37 6.25
N VAL A 94 -0.20 -15.72 5.09
CA VAL A 94 -1.13 -15.89 3.96
C VAL A 94 -0.94 -17.25 3.30
N ALA A 95 0.29 -17.71 3.12
CA ALA A 95 0.59 -19.01 2.51
C ALA A 95 0.12 -20.20 3.35
N ALA A 96 0.11 -20.06 4.68
CA ALA A 96 -0.31 -21.12 5.60
C ALA A 96 -1.84 -21.38 5.63
N ASP A 97 -2.66 -20.49 5.06
CA ASP A 97 -4.12 -20.48 5.22
C ASP A 97 -4.88 -21.24 4.11
N GLY A 98 -4.14 -21.83 3.15
CA GLY A 98 -4.70 -22.64 2.07
C GLY A 98 -5.50 -21.83 1.03
N GLU A 99 -6.14 -22.50 0.06
CA GLU A 99 -6.84 -21.83 -1.05
C GLU A 99 -8.23 -21.26 -0.68
N GLU A 100 -8.83 -21.72 0.43
CA GLU A 100 -10.23 -21.42 0.77
C GLU A 100 -10.40 -20.06 1.47
N SER A 101 -9.39 -19.60 2.22
CA SER A 101 -9.36 -18.30 2.90
C SER A 101 -8.15 -17.51 2.40
N ARG A 102 -8.29 -16.77 1.29
CA ARG A 102 -7.19 -16.00 0.66
C ARG A 102 -6.67 -14.81 1.49
N SER A 103 -6.99 -14.76 2.78
CA SER A 103 -6.62 -13.67 3.67
C SER A 103 -5.51 -14.03 4.65
N GLY A 104 -5.15 -15.29 4.84
CA GLY A 104 -4.26 -15.66 5.93
C GLY A 104 -4.99 -15.75 7.27
N CYS A 105 -4.22 -15.93 8.36
CA CYS A 105 -4.71 -15.92 9.75
C CYS A 105 -5.35 -14.60 10.26
N PHE A 106 -5.70 -13.68 9.35
CA PHE A 106 -6.40 -12.45 9.68
C PHE A 106 -7.84 -12.73 10.08
N GLN A 107 -8.33 -12.01 11.10
CA GLN A 107 -9.72 -12.15 11.54
C GLN A 107 -10.72 -11.65 10.48
N ASN A 108 -10.29 -10.73 9.61
CA ASN A 108 -11.09 -10.17 8.52
C ASN A 108 -10.25 -10.04 7.24
N SER A 109 -10.76 -10.57 6.14
CA SER A 109 -10.07 -10.58 4.84
C SER A 109 -9.90 -9.20 4.22
N LYS A 110 -10.63 -8.19 4.70
CA LYS A 110 -10.48 -6.79 4.28
C LYS A 110 -9.26 -6.10 4.87
N ASP A 111 -8.71 -6.61 5.97
CA ASP A 111 -7.60 -5.96 6.69
C ASP A 111 -6.26 -6.15 5.95
N LEU A 112 -6.12 -7.26 5.21
CA LEU A 112 -4.90 -7.57 4.45
C LEU A 112 -4.59 -6.53 3.35
N PRO A 113 -5.54 -6.15 2.46
CA PRO A 113 -5.33 -5.05 1.52
C PRO A 113 -4.90 -3.74 2.19
N ASP A 114 -5.55 -3.34 3.29
CA ASP A 114 -5.22 -2.10 4.00
C ASP A 114 -3.80 -2.14 4.55
N LEU A 115 -3.38 -3.27 5.12
CA LEU A 115 -2.02 -3.46 5.59
C LEU A 115 -0.99 -3.40 4.45
N LEU A 116 -1.28 -4.02 3.30
CA LEU A 116 -0.42 -3.95 2.12
C LEU A 116 -0.31 -2.51 1.58
N PHE A 117 -1.38 -1.72 1.64
CA PHE A 117 -1.32 -0.29 1.29
C PHE A 117 -0.45 0.51 2.26
N VAL A 118 -0.52 0.24 3.56
CA VAL A 118 0.37 0.86 4.55
C VAL A 118 1.84 0.51 4.25
N GLN A 119 2.13 -0.75 3.94
CA GLN A 119 3.48 -1.20 3.60
C GLN A 119 3.99 -0.54 2.31
N ALA A 120 3.14 -0.42 1.29
CA ALA A 120 3.48 0.29 0.06
C ALA A 120 3.77 1.77 0.31
N ASN A 121 3.04 2.41 1.23
CA ASN A 121 3.32 3.78 1.65
C ASN A 121 4.68 3.92 2.35
N GLN A 122 5.09 2.94 3.17
CA GLN A 122 6.42 2.94 3.81
C GLN A 122 7.54 2.82 2.79
N MET A 123 7.38 1.98 1.76
CA MET A 123 8.33 1.93 0.63
C MET A 123 8.37 3.25 -0.17
N ASN A 124 7.22 3.91 -0.30
CA ASN A 124 7.14 5.21 -0.97
C ASN A 124 7.87 6.31 -0.19
N VAL A 125 7.79 6.31 1.15
CA VAL A 125 8.58 7.19 2.04
C VAL A 125 10.08 6.94 1.83
N LEU A 126 10.52 5.68 1.89
CA LEU A 126 11.93 5.32 1.67
C LEU A 126 12.45 5.81 0.31
N SER A 127 11.67 5.60 -0.76
CA SER A 127 12.02 6.12 -2.09
C SER A 127 12.14 7.65 -2.11
N GLY A 128 11.27 8.35 -1.38
CA GLY A 128 11.36 9.80 -1.20
C GLY A 128 12.64 10.21 -0.49
N LEU A 129 12.99 9.54 0.60
CA LEU A 129 14.21 9.81 1.38
C LEU A 129 15.48 9.54 0.58
N LEU A 130 15.57 8.41 -0.11
CA LEU A 130 16.73 8.08 -0.95
C LEU A 130 16.93 9.08 -2.10
N TYR A 131 15.84 9.60 -2.67
CA TYR A 131 15.93 10.70 -3.64
C TYR A 131 16.56 11.95 -3.02
N VAL A 132 16.12 12.34 -1.81
CA VAL A 132 16.67 13.48 -1.07
C VAL A 132 18.15 13.29 -0.77
N ALA A 133 18.54 12.10 -0.31
CA ALA A 133 19.93 11.77 -0.03
C ALA A 133 20.80 11.89 -1.29
N GLY A 134 20.34 11.34 -2.41
CA GLY A 134 21.05 11.41 -3.69
C GLY A 134 21.24 12.85 -4.19
N ASP A 135 20.22 13.70 -4.10
CA ASP A 135 20.33 15.10 -4.50
C ASP A 135 21.26 15.87 -3.54
N ALA A 136 21.20 15.59 -2.22
CA ALA A 136 22.11 16.16 -1.23
C ALA A 136 23.58 15.79 -1.51
N THR A 137 23.86 14.52 -1.86
CA THR A 137 25.20 14.07 -2.26
C THR A 137 25.71 14.84 -3.48
N THR A 138 24.86 15.06 -4.49
CA THR A 138 25.23 15.85 -5.67
C THR A 138 25.54 17.29 -5.30
N MET A 139 24.70 17.94 -4.49
CA MET A 139 24.93 19.33 -4.06
C MET A 139 26.23 19.51 -3.27
N LEU A 140 26.59 18.55 -2.41
CA LEU A 140 27.86 18.57 -1.68
C LEU A 140 29.06 18.47 -2.63
N ARG A 141 28.97 17.62 -3.65
CA ARG A 141 30.05 17.44 -4.64
C ARG A 141 30.24 18.68 -5.51
N GLU A 142 29.14 19.30 -5.93
CA GLU A 142 29.16 20.55 -6.71
C GLU A 142 29.70 21.72 -5.88
N GLY A 143 29.32 21.82 -4.59
CA GLY A 143 29.85 22.82 -3.67
C GLY A 143 31.34 22.62 -3.38
N ALA A 144 31.81 21.37 -3.30
CA ALA A 144 33.22 21.06 -3.11
C ALA A 144 34.10 21.35 -4.35
N ALA A 145 33.53 21.29 -5.56
CA ALA A 145 34.25 21.57 -6.81
C ALA A 145 34.39 23.08 -7.11
N ALA A 146 33.66 23.93 -6.39
CA ALA A 146 33.67 25.38 -6.58
C ALA A 146 34.74 26.12 -5.74
N HIS A 147 35.52 25.39 -4.95
CA HIS A 147 36.56 25.90 -4.06
C HIS A 147 37.91 25.23 -4.33
#